data_AF-A0A2I2GH24-F1
#
_entry.id   AF-A0A2I2GH24-F1
#
_cell.length_a   1.000
_cell.length_b   1.000
_cell.length_c   1.000
_cell.angle_alpha   90.00
_cell.angle_beta   90.00
_cell.angle_gamma   90.00
#
_symmetry.space_group_name_H-M   'P 1'
#
loop_
_entity.id
_entity.type
_entity.pdbx_description
1 polymer ?
#
loop_
_entity_poly.entity_id
_entity_poly.type
_entity_poly.pdbx_seq_one_letter_code
_entity_poly.pdbx_strand_id
1 'polypeptide(L)'
;MDWGSTMKGIIECKKSARANHTLQVEKQKAAETVDWVKSQPDPAGSARARRPVCYQDGEKLYVTFFRYGPAWTEYIAKNRVGNVFPIPADNLATMASFGPWTIDNADDMETFARIIIAILLHP
;
A
#
# COMPACT_ATOMS: atom_id res chain seq x y z
N MET A 1 2.39 29.99 3.94
CA MET A 1 3.07 28.75 3.52
C MET A 1 2.14 27.61 3.86
N ASP A 2 1.47 27.06 2.84
CA ASP A 2 0.63 25.88 2.97
C ASP A 2 1.55 24.66 3.04
N TRP A 3 1.50 23.93 4.16
CA TRP A 3 2.24 22.68 4.37
C TRP A 3 1.48 21.47 3.81
N GLY A 4 0.76 21.66 2.69
CA GLY A 4 0.09 20.60 1.92
C GLY A 4 1.09 19.58 1.36
N SER A 5 1.72 18.83 2.24
CA SER A 5 2.71 17.81 1.92
C SER A 5 1.93 16.57 1.49
N THR A 6 1.67 16.45 0.19
CA THR A 6 1.07 15.24 -0.38
C THR A 6 1.94 14.04 0.00
N MET A 7 1.40 13.12 0.80
CA MET A 7 2.11 11.91 1.19
C MET A 7 2.33 11.04 -0.04
N LYS A 8 3.59 10.73 -0.36
CA LYS A 8 3.96 9.97 -1.57
C LYS A 8 4.07 8.46 -1.34
N GLY A 9 4.08 8.02 -0.08
CA GLY A 9 4.21 6.62 0.31
C GLY A 9 4.41 6.47 1.81
N ILE A 10 4.22 5.26 2.31
CA ILE A 10 4.54 4.87 3.69
C ILE A 10 5.80 4.00 3.66
N ILE A 11 6.69 4.18 4.64
CA ILE A 11 7.82 3.30 4.89
C ILE A 11 7.70 2.80 6.33
N GLU A 12 7.66 1.49 6.51
CA GLU A 12 7.60 0.87 7.82
C GLU A 12 8.66 -0.24 7.94
N CYS A 13 9.31 -0.34 9.11
CA CYS A 13 10.30 -1.37 9.41
C CYS A 13 9.88 -2.20 10.63
N LYS A 14 9.87 -3.53 10.48
CA LYS A 14 9.72 -4.52 11.55
C LYS A 14 11.05 -5.26 11.73
N LYS A 15 11.48 -5.44 12.98
CA LYS A 15 12.73 -6.16 13.31
C LYS A 15 12.67 -7.64 12.90
N SER A 16 11.52 -8.28 13.00
CA SER A 16 11.36 -9.72 12.73
C SER A 16 11.16 -9.99 11.24
N ALA A 17 11.71 -11.12 10.78
CA ALA A 17 11.45 -11.65 9.45
C ALA A 17 9.96 -11.93 9.23
N ARG A 18 9.49 -11.76 7.99
CA ARG A 18 8.08 -11.89 7.62
C ARG A 18 7.46 -13.25 7.98
N ALA A 19 8.24 -14.33 7.93
CA ALA A 19 7.78 -15.66 8.34
C ALA A 19 7.33 -15.75 9.81
N ASN A 20 7.80 -14.81 10.65
CA ASN A 20 7.44 -14.71 12.06
C ASN A 20 6.30 -13.70 12.30
N HIS A 21 5.70 -13.14 11.25
CA HIS A 21 4.63 -12.17 11.39
C HIS A 21 3.33 -12.87 11.73
N THR A 22 2.65 -12.36 12.75
CA THR A 22 1.32 -12.83 13.10
C THR A 22 0.27 -12.13 12.23
N LEU A 23 -0.94 -12.68 12.21
CA LEU A 23 -2.10 -12.03 11.60
C LEU A 23 -2.34 -10.60 12.13
N GLN A 24 -1.87 -10.28 13.34
CA GLN A 24 -1.99 -8.93 13.91
C GLN A 24 -1.10 -7.92 13.16
N VAL A 25 0.09 -8.33 12.70
CA VAL A 25 0.98 -7.45 11.94
C VAL A 25 0.37 -7.13 10.58
N GLU A 26 -0.18 -8.12 9.89
CA GLU A 26 -0.86 -7.89 8.61
C GLU A 26 -2.12 -7.03 8.78
N LYS A 27 -2.88 -7.20 9.88
CA LYS A 27 -4.00 -6.31 10.23
C LYS A 27 -3.54 -4.87 10.47
N GLN A 28 -2.41 -4.68 11.16
CA GLN A 28 -1.83 -3.35 11.39
C GLN A 28 -1.47 -2.68 10.05
N LYS A 29 -0.69 -3.38 9.21
CA LYS A 29 -0.28 -2.90 7.88
C LYS A 29 -1.48 -2.48 7.02
N ALA A 30 -2.55 -3.29 7.04
CA ALA A 30 -3.79 -2.96 6.37
C ALA A 30 -4.47 -1.71 6.98
N ALA A 31 -4.58 -1.64 8.31
CA ALA A 31 -5.21 -0.52 9.00
C ALA A 31 -4.52 0.82 8.71
N GLU A 32 -3.19 0.86 8.72
CA GLU A 32 -2.39 2.05 8.37
C GLU A 32 -2.65 2.50 6.93
N THR A 33 -2.74 1.55 6.01
CA THR A 33 -3.04 1.83 4.61
C THR A 33 -4.45 2.39 4.43
N VAL A 34 -5.45 1.84 5.15
CA VAL A 34 -6.82 2.36 5.15
C VAL A 34 -6.90 3.76 5.76
N ASP A 35 -6.16 4.02 6.83
CA ASP A 35 -6.08 5.35 7.45
C ASP A 35 -5.48 6.39 6.49
N TRP A 36 -4.46 6.02 5.72
CA TRP A 36 -3.92 6.89 4.67
C TRP A 36 -4.97 7.23 3.60
N VAL A 37 -5.77 6.26 3.16
CA VAL A 37 -6.86 6.53 2.21
C VAL A 37 -7.91 7.47 2.78
N LYS A 38 -8.27 7.30 4.05
CA LYS A 38 -9.25 8.15 4.73
C LYS A 38 -8.74 9.58 4.95
N SER A 39 -7.48 9.73 5.34
CA SER A 39 -6.88 11.05 5.62
C SER A 39 -6.56 11.83 4.35
N GLN A 40 -6.29 11.15 3.24
CA GLN A 40 -5.98 11.76 1.95
C GLN A 40 -6.76 11.06 0.84
N PRO A 41 -8.07 11.31 0.66
CA PRO A 41 -8.88 10.65 -0.36
C PRO A 41 -8.38 10.90 -1.77
N ASP A 42 -8.59 9.94 -2.67
CA ASP A 42 -8.22 10.14 -4.07
C ASP A 42 -9.10 11.20 -4.74
N PRO A 43 -8.56 11.95 -5.71
CA PRO A 43 -9.37 12.81 -6.56
C PRO A 43 -10.48 12.02 -7.26
N ALA A 44 -11.67 12.62 -7.37
CA ALA A 44 -12.78 12.02 -8.09
C ALA A 44 -12.38 11.68 -9.53
N GLY A 45 -12.64 10.43 -9.96
CA GLY A 45 -12.27 9.96 -11.31
C GLY A 45 -10.82 9.43 -11.43
N SER A 46 -10.04 9.39 -10.35
CA SER A 46 -8.75 8.68 -10.34
C SER A 46 -8.99 7.19 -10.54
N ALA A 47 -8.75 6.70 -11.76
CA ALA A 47 -9.07 5.34 -12.14
C ALA A 47 -8.21 4.29 -11.41
N ARG A 48 -7.05 4.68 -10.87
CA ARG A 48 -6.04 3.75 -10.32
C ARG A 48 -5.10 4.44 -9.34
N ALA A 49 -5.60 4.96 -8.22
CA ALA A 49 -4.71 5.40 -7.16
C ALA A 49 -3.87 4.22 -6.67
N ARG A 50 -2.58 4.24 -7.00
CA ARG A 50 -1.61 3.26 -6.51
C ARG A 50 -1.01 3.87 -5.27
N ARG A 51 -1.29 3.29 -4.11
CA ARG A 51 -0.67 3.69 -2.85
C ARG A 51 0.50 2.75 -2.56
N PRO A 52 1.73 3.15 -2.90
CA PRO A 52 2.90 2.35 -2.59
C PRO A 52 3.17 2.43 -1.09
N VAL A 53 3.40 1.28 -0.48
CA VAL A 53 3.90 1.13 0.89
C VAL A 53 5.13 0.25 0.85
N CYS A 54 6.22 0.72 1.43
CA CYS A 54 7.45 -0.04 1.56
C CYS A 54 7.50 -0.65 2.96
N TYR A 55 7.65 -1.96 3.03
CA TYR A 55 7.85 -2.68 4.28
C TYR A 55 9.25 -3.28 4.31
N GLN A 56 9.96 -3.07 5.41
CA GLN A 56 11.15 -3.83 5.76
C GLN A 56 10.79 -4.83 6.86
N ASP A 57 10.90 -6.12 6.60
CA ASP A 57 10.67 -7.18 7.57
C ASP A 57 11.99 -7.94 7.82
N GLY A 58 12.70 -7.56 8.88
CA GLY A 58 14.08 -7.99 9.13
C GLY A 58 15.03 -7.42 8.07
N GLU A 59 15.73 -8.30 7.37
CA GLU A 59 16.68 -7.94 6.30
C GLU A 59 16.02 -7.89 4.91
N LYS A 60 14.70 -8.11 4.83
CA LYS A 60 13.97 -8.18 3.56
C LYS A 60 13.09 -6.95 3.36
N LEU A 61 13.19 -6.35 2.18
CA LEU A 61 12.36 -5.25 1.71
C LEU A 61 11.25 -5.77 0.81
N TYR A 62 10.09 -5.10 0.89
CA TYR A 62 8.92 -5.35 0.07
C TYR A 62 8.30 -4.03 -0.37
N VAL A 63 7.79 -4.00 -1.60
CA VAL A 63 6.96 -2.91 -2.10
C VAL A 63 5.54 -3.45 -2.22
N THR A 64 4.60 -2.81 -1.56
CA THR A 64 3.19 -3.21 -1.54
C THR A 64 2.34 -2.14 -2.17
N PHE A 65 1.47 -2.54 -3.10
CA PHE A 65 0.48 -1.65 -3.69
C PHE A 65 -0.89 -1.97 -3.12
N PHE A 66 -1.51 -0.96 -2.54
CA PHE A 66 -2.92 -1.01 -2.18
C PHE A 66 -3.77 -0.67 -3.41
N ARG A 67 -4.68 -1.57 -3.75
CA ARG A 67 -5.61 -1.44 -4.88
C ARG A 67 -7.03 -1.64 -4.37
N TYR A 68 -7.95 -0.83 -4.83
CA TYR A 68 -9.36 -0.90 -4.43
C TYR A 68 -10.23 -0.36 -5.56
N GLY A 69 -11.44 -0.92 -5.67
CA GLY A 69 -12.44 -0.46 -6.62
C GLY A 69 -13.52 0.41 -5.99
N PRO A 70 -14.47 0.90 -6.80
CA PRO A 70 -15.50 1.83 -6.37
C PRO A 70 -16.36 1.34 -5.19
N ALA A 71 -16.68 0.04 -5.12
CA ALA A 71 -17.50 -0.49 -4.03
C ALA A 71 -16.80 -0.37 -2.67
N TRP A 72 -15.49 -0.60 -2.61
CA TRP A 72 -14.71 -0.41 -1.39
C TRP A 72 -14.60 1.07 -1.02
N THR A 73 -14.41 1.96 -2.00
CA THR A 73 -14.40 3.41 -1.75
C THR A 73 -15.73 3.88 -1.16
N GLU A 74 -16.86 3.39 -1.69
CA GLU A 74 -18.18 3.68 -1.14
C GLU A 74 -18.36 3.14 0.28
N TYR A 75 -17.87 1.92 0.54
CA TYR A 75 -17.89 1.32 1.86
C TYR A 75 -17.13 2.17 2.89
N ILE A 76 -15.90 2.57 2.57
CA ILE A 76 -15.09 3.36 3.49
C ILE A 76 -15.64 4.78 3.71
N ALA A 77 -16.25 5.38 2.69
CA ALA A 77 -16.79 6.74 2.79
C ALA A 77 -18.18 6.80 3.43
N LYS A 78 -19.06 5.83 3.15
CA LYS A 78 -20.49 5.88 3.49
C LYS A 78 -20.97 4.72 4.38
N ASN A 79 -20.09 3.78 4.72
CA ASN A 79 -20.44 2.54 5.42
C ASN A 79 -21.55 1.75 4.71
N ARG A 80 -21.50 1.73 3.37
CA ARG A 80 -22.45 1.04 2.49
C ARG A 80 -21.70 0.31 1.41
N VAL A 81 -22.15 -0.90 1.11
CA VAL A 81 -21.62 -1.67 -0.02
C VAL A 81 -22.59 -1.47 -1.17
N GLY A 82 -22.09 -1.08 -2.34
CA GLY A 82 -22.92 -0.72 -3.50
C GLY A 82 -23.92 -1.82 -3.89
N ASN A 83 -24.86 -1.50 -4.77
CA ASN A 83 -26.01 -2.36 -5.08
C ASN A 83 -25.67 -3.64 -5.90
N VAL A 84 -24.40 -3.97 -6.10
CA VAL A 84 -23.95 -5.10 -6.92
C VAL A 84 -23.57 -6.28 -6.02
N PHE A 85 -24.26 -7.41 -6.19
CA PHE A 85 -23.99 -8.65 -5.46
C PHE A 85 -23.95 -9.86 -6.41
N PRO A 86 -22.97 -10.77 -6.27
CA PRO A 86 -21.81 -10.68 -5.38
C PRO A 86 -20.87 -9.55 -5.79
N ILE A 87 -20.17 -8.98 -4.82
CA ILE A 87 -19.18 -7.93 -5.09
C ILE A 87 -18.02 -8.56 -5.85
N PRO A 88 -17.66 -8.06 -7.05
CA PRO A 88 -16.49 -8.54 -7.76
C PRO A 88 -15.20 -8.38 -6.94
N ALA A 89 -14.26 -9.31 -7.05
CA ALA A 89 -13.03 -9.27 -6.26
C ALA A 89 -12.18 -8.01 -6.51
N ASP A 90 -12.21 -7.48 -7.74
CA ASP A 90 -11.54 -6.23 -8.12
C ASP A 90 -12.20 -4.96 -7.52
N ASN A 91 -13.39 -5.11 -6.95
CA ASN A 91 -14.10 -4.07 -6.21
C ASN A 91 -13.80 -4.09 -4.71
N LEU A 92 -13.08 -5.11 -4.23
CA LEU A 92 -12.56 -5.17 -2.86
C LEU A 92 -11.16 -4.55 -2.78
N ALA A 93 -10.77 -4.15 -1.57
CA ALA A 93 -9.40 -3.74 -1.31
C ALA A 93 -8.46 -4.93 -1.28
N THR A 94 -7.35 -4.83 -2.01
CA THR A 94 -6.30 -5.84 -2.10
C THR A 94 -4.93 -5.19 -1.89
N MET A 95 -4.09 -5.83 -1.07
CA MET A 95 -2.68 -5.49 -0.92
C MET A 95 -1.84 -6.48 -1.72
N ALA A 96 -1.12 -5.99 -2.74
CA ALA A 96 -0.22 -6.81 -3.54
C ALA A 96 1.24 -6.45 -3.20
N SER A 97 1.94 -7.37 -2.52
CA SER A 97 3.35 -7.21 -2.14
C SER A 97 4.29 -7.85 -3.18
N PHE A 98 5.39 -7.16 -3.48
CA PHE A 98 6.48 -7.59 -4.35
C PHE A 98 7.79 -7.61 -3.57
N GLY A 99 8.73 -8.49 -3.95
CA GLY A 99 9.97 -8.79 -3.25
C GLY A 99 10.12 -10.30 -3.01
N PRO A 100 10.98 -10.74 -2.07
CA PRO A 100 11.81 -9.92 -1.20
C PRO A 100 13.10 -9.42 -1.88
N TRP A 101 13.54 -8.22 -1.52
CA TRP A 101 14.91 -7.74 -1.78
C TRP A 101 15.71 -7.74 -0.48
N THR A 102 16.95 -8.20 -0.50
CA THR A 102 17.79 -8.31 0.69
C THR A 102 18.68 -7.09 0.85
N ILE A 103 18.71 -6.49 2.04
CA ILE A 103 19.44 -5.23 2.29
C ILE A 103 20.97 -5.35 2.19
N ASP A 104 21.51 -6.56 2.34
CA ASP A 104 22.94 -6.85 2.25
C ASP A 104 23.39 -7.29 0.85
N ASN A 105 22.44 -7.43 -0.10
CA ASN A 105 22.71 -7.83 -1.47
C ASN A 105 22.68 -6.62 -2.41
N ALA A 106 23.80 -6.35 -3.08
CA ALA A 106 23.96 -5.17 -3.93
C ALA A 106 22.99 -5.13 -5.13
N ASP A 107 22.77 -6.27 -5.80
CA ASP A 107 21.90 -6.37 -6.98
C ASP A 107 20.42 -6.17 -6.59
N ASP A 108 20.03 -6.74 -5.45
CA ASP A 108 18.71 -6.55 -4.85
C ASP A 108 18.47 -5.07 -4.52
N MET A 109 19.46 -4.40 -3.91
CA MET A 109 19.36 -3.00 -3.55
C MET A 109 19.35 -2.07 -4.76
N GLU A 110 20.11 -2.38 -5.81
CA GLU A 110 20.03 -1.64 -7.08
C GLU A 110 18.63 -1.76 -7.70
N THR A 111 18.09 -2.98 -7.76
CA THR A 111 16.74 -3.25 -8.29
C THR A 111 15.68 -2.51 -7.47
N PHE A 112 15.74 -2.63 -6.14
CA PHE A 112 14.81 -1.94 -5.24
C PHE A 112 14.89 -0.43 -5.41
N ALA A 113 16.09 0.15 -5.42
CA ALA A 113 16.28 1.59 -5.60
C ALA A 113 15.69 2.10 -6.92
N ARG A 114 15.89 1.37 -8.04
CA ARG A 114 15.29 1.71 -9.34
C ARG A 114 13.77 1.73 -9.29
N ILE A 115 13.14 0.75 -8.61
CA ILE A 115 11.68 0.68 -8.45
C ILE A 115 11.18 1.88 -7.62
N ILE A 116 11.83 2.18 -6.50
CA ILE A 116 11.42 3.31 -5.64
C ILE A 116 11.56 4.64 -6.39
N ILE A 117 12.66 4.85 -7.12
CA ILE A 117 12.85 6.04 -7.95
C ILE A 117 11.74 6.13 -9.00
N ALA A 118 11.40 5.04 -9.69
CA ALA A 118 10.34 5.03 -10.68
C ALA A 118 8.97 5.41 -10.07
N ILE A 119 8.65 4.90 -8.87
CA ILE A 119 7.43 5.26 -8.14
C ILE A 119 7.44 6.76 -7.77
N LEU A 120 8.56 7.29 -7.30
CA LEU A 120 8.67 8.69 -6.88
C LEU A 120 8.61 9.67 -8.06
N LEU A 121 9.08 9.26 -9.25
CA LEU A 121 9.07 10.06 -10.48
C LEU A 121 7.76 9.96 -11.27
N HIS A 122 7.00 8.88 -11.10
CA HIS A 122 5.72 8.64 -11.77
C HIS A 122 4.60 8.32 -10.76
N PRO A 123 4.22 9.28 -9.90
CA PRO A 123 3.16 9.11 -8.91
C PRO A 123 1.77 8.91 -9.53
#